data_AF-A0A261AMF2-F1
#
_entry.id   AF-A0A261AMF2-F1
#
_cell.length_a   1.000
_cell.length_b   1.000
_cell.length_c   1.000
_cell.angle_alpha   90.00
_cell.angle_beta   90.00
_cell.angle_gamma   90.00
#
_symmetry.space_group_name_H-M   'P 1'
#
loop_
_entity.id
_entity.type
_entity.pdbx_description
1 polymer ?
#
loop_
_entity_poly.entity_id
_entity_poly.type
_entity_poly.pdbx_seq_one_letter_code
_entity_poly.pdbx_strand_id
1 'polypeptide(L)'
;MQYFDDIIPFEEFECREALEIEVKRHRYWKTKAVKKINFDRIETSTSIQYILESFTEARSTSEANEAANFAAMSEASCSMSGGGALSPWDFEVMPNQLFVDQVRVFEMPGSSQINPCSACNSEGTIHCFHCRGYGTDKCSFC
;
A
#
# COMPACT_ATOMS: atom_id res chain seq x y z
N MET A 1 1.67 10.70 31.10
CA MET A 1 2.78 9.95 31.72
C MET A 1 2.18 8.68 32.30
N GLN A 2 2.38 7.54 31.66
CA GLN A 2 2.04 6.26 32.29
C GLN A 2 2.99 6.05 33.46
N TYR A 3 2.41 5.89 34.66
CA TYR A 3 3.16 5.58 35.86
C TYR A 3 3.63 4.12 35.78
N PHE A 4 4.92 3.89 35.99
CA PHE A 4 5.58 2.59 35.90
C PHE A 4 5.46 1.79 37.21
N ASP A 5 4.37 1.97 37.95
CA ASP A 5 4.20 1.32 39.26
C ASP A 5 3.64 -0.12 39.15
N ASP A 6 3.27 -0.55 37.94
CA ASP A 6 2.70 -1.89 37.66
C ASP A 6 3.72 -2.89 37.09
N ILE A 7 5.03 -2.66 37.27
CA ILE A 7 6.04 -3.64 36.88
C ILE A 7 5.98 -4.80 37.87
N ILE A 8 5.33 -5.90 37.46
CA ILE A 8 5.32 -7.15 38.22
C ILE A 8 6.78 -7.66 38.27
N PRO A 9 7.41 -7.71 39.44
CA PRO A 9 8.76 -8.26 39.57
C PRO A 9 8.72 -9.73 39.19
N PHE A 10 9.67 -10.18 38.35
CA PHE A 10 9.85 -11.59 38.07
C PHE A 10 10.24 -12.33 39.35
N GLU A 11 9.48 -13.35 39.71
CA GLU A 11 9.86 -14.24 40.81
C GLU A 11 10.74 -15.38 40.28
N GLU A 12 11.31 -16.15 41.20
CA GLU A 12 12.19 -17.27 40.87
C GLU A 12 11.51 -18.30 39.96
N PHE A 13 10.18 -18.45 40.12
CA PHE A 13 9.39 -19.39 39.35
C PHE A 13 9.44 -19.08 37.85
N GLU A 14 9.15 -17.84 37.45
CA GLU A 14 9.19 -17.40 36.06
C GLU A 14 10.60 -17.49 35.47
N CYS A 15 11.62 -17.11 36.26
CA CYS A 15 13.02 -17.25 35.84
C CYS A 15 13.40 -18.71 35.57
N ARG A 16 12.94 -19.64 36.43
CA ARG A 16 13.22 -21.08 36.29
C ARG A 16 12.47 -21.68 35.11
N GLU A 17 11.22 -21.30 34.89
CA GLU A 17 10.42 -21.74 33.74
C GLU A 17 11.07 -21.29 32.42
N ALA A 18 11.45 -20.01 32.31
CA ALA A 18 12.13 -19.48 31.13
C ALA A 18 13.46 -20.21 30.85
N LEU A 19 14.26 -20.48 31.89
CA LEU A 19 15.49 -21.27 31.79
C LEU A 19 15.23 -22.70 31.31
N GLU A 20 14.15 -23.35 31.77
CA GLU A 20 13.79 -24.69 31.30
C GLU A 20 13.42 -24.71 29.81
N ILE A 21 12.71 -23.68 29.32
CA ILE A 21 12.38 -23.52 27.91
C ILE A 21 13.66 -23.34 27.08
N GLU A 22 14.55 -22.46 27.52
CA GLU A 22 15.79 -22.17 26.81
C GLU A 22 16.73 -23.39 26.77
N VAL A 23 16.83 -24.13 27.88
CA VAL A 23 17.64 -25.36 27.95
C VAL A 23 17.14 -26.45 27.02
N LYS A 24 15.82 -26.54 26.78
CA LYS A 24 15.26 -27.47 25.79
C LYS A 24 15.60 -27.09 24.35
N ARG A 25 15.87 -25.81 24.06
CA ARG A 25 16.30 -25.33 22.73
C ARG A 25 17.76 -25.68 22.43
N HIS A 26 18.58 -25.94 23.46
CA HIS A 26 20.00 -26.27 23.31
C HIS A 26 20.31 -27.76 23.47
N ARG A 27 20.80 -28.40 22.40
CA ARG A 27 21.07 -29.86 22.31
C ARG A 27 21.99 -30.42 23.40
N TYR A 28 22.97 -29.66 23.86
CA TYR A 28 23.99 -30.15 24.80
C TYR A 28 23.75 -29.75 26.25
N TRP A 29 22.69 -28.99 26.52
CA TRP A 29 22.39 -28.53 27.87
C TRP A 29 21.58 -29.59 28.61
N LYS A 30 21.88 -29.79 29.90
CA LYS A 30 21.21 -30.79 30.73
C LYS A 30 20.14 -30.12 31.57
N THR A 31 18.88 -30.50 31.39
CA THR A 31 17.75 -30.02 32.21
C THR A 31 17.95 -30.30 33.71
N LYS A 32 18.70 -31.35 34.06
CA LYS A 32 19.06 -31.66 35.45
C LYS A 32 19.87 -30.54 36.13
N ALA A 33 20.62 -29.73 35.38
CA ALA A 33 21.36 -28.60 35.94
C ALA A 33 20.40 -27.47 36.35
N VAL A 34 19.39 -27.18 35.53
CA VAL A 34 18.36 -26.14 35.82
C VAL A 34 17.59 -26.46 37.08
N LYS A 35 17.30 -27.73 37.36
CA LYS A 35 16.60 -28.14 38.60
C LYS A 35 17.46 -28.03 39.86
N LYS A 36 18.77 -27.99 39.71
CA LYS A 36 19.74 -27.95 40.83
C LYS A 36 20.33 -26.56 41.06
N ILE A 37 20.07 -25.61 40.17
CA ILE A 37 20.54 -24.23 40.33
C ILE A 37 19.75 -23.55 41.44
N ASN A 38 20.47 -22.88 42.33
CA ASN A 38 19.90 -22.00 43.35
C ASN A 38 20.03 -20.56 42.85
N PHE A 39 18.96 -19.78 42.98
CA PHE A 39 18.97 -18.35 42.65
C PHE A 39 19.33 -17.58 43.91
N ASP A 40 20.52 -17.01 43.95
CA ASP A 40 20.98 -16.24 45.13
C ASP A 40 20.39 -14.82 45.13
N ARG A 41 20.31 -14.17 43.96
CA ARG A 41 19.76 -12.82 43.79
C ARG A 41 19.22 -12.65 42.37
N ILE A 42 18.01 -12.11 42.25
CA ILE A 42 17.39 -11.76 40.96
C ILE A 42 17.22 -10.25 40.93
N GLU A 43 17.89 -9.59 39.99
CA GLU A 43 17.78 -8.14 39.78
C GLU A 43 17.07 -7.89 38.46
N THR A 44 15.87 -7.32 38.54
CA THR A 44 15.09 -6.97 37.35
C THR A 44 15.50 -5.57 36.88
N SER A 45 15.77 -5.44 35.57
CA SER A 45 16.00 -4.16 34.93
C SER A 45 15.00 -3.96 33.80
N THR A 46 14.29 -2.84 33.81
CA THR A 46 13.38 -2.47 32.74
C THR A 46 14.11 -1.58 31.75
N SER A 47 13.90 -1.82 30.45
CA SER A 47 14.33 -0.90 29.40
C SER A 47 13.12 -0.50 28.55
N ILE A 48 13.11 0.74 28.10
CA ILE A 48 12.11 1.22 27.15
C ILE A 48 12.72 1.08 25.76
N GLN A 49 12.10 0.26 24.93
CA GLN A 49 12.41 0.22 23.51
C GLN A 49 11.51 1.22 22.79
N TYR A 50 12.11 2.28 22.26
CA TYR A 50 11.42 3.18 21.33
C TYR A 50 11.57 2.62 19.93
N ILE A 51 10.45 2.32 19.28
CA ILE A 51 10.42 1.98 17.86
C ILE A 51 10.02 3.26 17.12
N LEU A 52 10.92 3.76 16.29
CA LEU A 52 10.66 4.90 15.40
C LEU A 52 10.33 4.34 14.02
N GLU A 53 9.06 4.39 13.65
CA GLU A 53 8.60 4.01 12.31
C GLU A 53 8.32 5.25 11.49
N SER A 54 8.89 5.31 10.28
CA SER A 54 8.65 6.37 9.31
C SER A 54 7.85 5.83 8.14
N PHE A 55 6.80 6.54 7.74
CA PHE A 55 5.98 6.20 6.59
C PHE A 55 6.30 7.15 5.44
N THR A 56 6.39 6.61 4.23
CA THR A 56 6.65 7.38 3.01
C THR A 56 5.50 7.24 2.04
N GLU A 57 5.14 8.32 1.37
CA GLU A 57 4.12 8.32 0.33
C GLU A 57 4.78 8.41 -1.05
N ALA A 58 4.26 7.63 -2.02
CA ALA A 58 4.59 7.74 -3.43
C ALA A 58 3.29 7.91 -4.22
N ARG A 59 3.31 8.76 -5.26
CA ARG A 59 2.16 9.02 -6.14
C ARG A 59 2.56 8.86 -7.59
N SER A 60 1.66 8.28 -8.38
CA SER A 60 1.82 8.10 -9.83
C SER A 60 0.49 8.31 -10.54
N THR A 61 0.53 8.87 -11.74
CA THR A 61 -0.63 9.09 -12.61
C THR A 61 -0.55 8.19 -13.84
N SER A 62 -1.69 7.66 -14.26
CA SER A 62 -1.86 6.90 -15.50
C SER A 62 -3.12 7.35 -16.22
N GLU A 63 -3.08 7.40 -17.55
CA GLU A 63 -4.27 7.71 -18.36
C GLU A 63 -5.23 6.53 -18.38
N ALA A 64 -6.52 6.82 -18.25
CA ALA A 64 -7.62 5.87 -18.38
C ALA A 64 -8.65 6.44 -19.36
N ASN A 65 -9.23 5.57 -20.20
CA ASN A 65 -10.16 5.97 -21.25
C ASN A 65 -11.49 5.25 -21.06
N GLU A 66 -12.58 6.00 -21.09
CA GLU A 66 -13.95 5.48 -21.08
C GLU A 66 -14.81 6.16 -22.15
N ALA A 67 -15.98 5.59 -22.43
CA ALA A 67 -16.92 6.18 -23.36
C ALA A 67 -17.49 7.48 -22.76
N ALA A 68 -17.43 8.56 -23.54
CA ALA A 68 -17.86 9.88 -23.07
C ALA A 68 -19.33 9.87 -22.61
N ASN A 69 -19.56 10.18 -21.33
CA ASN A 69 -20.88 10.40 -20.77
C ASN A 69 -21.21 11.89 -20.73
N PHE A 70 -21.81 12.40 -21.82
CA PHE A 70 -22.14 13.82 -21.96
C PHE A 70 -23.15 14.34 -20.93
N ALA A 71 -23.91 13.46 -20.27
CA ALA A 71 -24.84 13.87 -19.21
C ALA A 71 -24.14 14.19 -17.89
N ALA A 72 -23.02 13.54 -17.58
CA ALA A 72 -22.25 13.74 -16.36
C ALA A 72 -21.26 14.92 -16.45
N MET A 73 -20.92 15.37 -17.66
CA MET A 73 -19.90 16.40 -17.88
C MET A 73 -20.38 17.85 -17.75
N SER A 74 -21.69 18.10 -17.59
CA SER A 74 -22.16 19.48 -17.35
C SER A 74 -21.65 20.03 -16.00
N GLU A 75 -21.33 19.16 -15.04
CA GLU A 75 -20.82 19.55 -13.72
C GLU A 75 -19.28 19.56 -13.62
N ALA A 76 -18.57 18.88 -14.54
CA ALA A 76 -17.11 18.75 -14.51
C ALA A 76 -16.35 19.85 -15.28
N SER A 77 -17.06 20.88 -15.76
CA SER A 77 -16.45 22.00 -16.50
C SER A 77 -15.87 23.07 -15.59
N CYS A 78 -14.98 22.68 -14.67
CA CYS A 78 -13.90 23.55 -14.25
C CYS A 78 -12.73 23.33 -15.21
N SER A 79 -12.91 23.82 -16.44
CA SER A 79 -11.80 24.12 -17.34
C SER A 79 -10.83 25.04 -16.60
N MET A 80 -9.79 24.48 -16.00
CA MET A 80 -8.58 25.27 -15.74
C MET A 80 -7.96 25.52 -17.10
N SER A 81 -8.41 26.63 -17.68
CA SER A 81 -7.92 27.31 -18.86
C SER A 81 -6.50 27.82 -18.65
N GLY A 82 -5.59 26.90 -18.35
CA GLY A 82 -4.17 27.12 -18.18
C GLY A 82 -3.50 25.77 -18.36
N GLY A 83 -3.02 25.49 -19.57
CA GLY A 83 -2.47 24.20 -20.01
C GLY A 83 -1.18 23.79 -19.29
N GLY A 84 -1.26 23.58 -17.97
CA GLY A 84 -0.26 22.92 -17.16
C GLY A 84 -0.73 21.51 -16.83
N ALA A 85 0.12 20.51 -17.05
CA ALA A 85 -0.10 19.18 -16.50
C ALA A 85 -0.19 19.30 -14.97
N LEU A 86 -1.33 18.94 -14.40
CA LEU A 86 -1.53 18.92 -12.96
C LEU A 86 -0.66 17.80 -12.37
N SER A 87 0.06 18.10 -11.29
CA SER A 87 0.90 17.14 -10.58
C SER A 87 0.03 16.31 -9.62
N PRO A 88 0.34 15.00 -9.42
CA PRO A 88 -0.34 14.20 -8.39
C PRO A 88 -0.21 14.76 -6.96
N TRP A 89 0.73 15.69 -6.75
CA TRP A 89 0.96 16.38 -5.48
C TRP A 89 0.14 17.65 -5.30
N ASP A 90 -0.54 18.14 -6.34
CA ASP A 90 -1.37 19.36 -6.27
C ASP A 90 -2.68 19.15 -5.50
N PHE A 91 -2.98 17.90 -5.14
CA PHE A 91 -4.21 17.51 -4.44
C PHE A 91 -3.90 16.93 -3.07
N GLU A 92 -4.76 17.25 -2.10
CA GLU A 92 -4.70 16.66 -0.78
C GLU A 92 -5.34 15.26 -0.80
N VAL A 93 -4.61 14.26 -0.29
CA VAL A 93 -5.05 12.86 -0.21
C VAL A 93 -4.90 12.40 1.23
N MET A 94 -5.96 12.51 2.01
CA MET A 94 -5.93 12.19 3.45
C MET A 94 -5.94 10.68 3.70
N PRO A 95 -5.03 10.09 4.50
CA PRO A 95 -5.04 8.66 4.82
C PRO A 95 -6.35 8.20 5.48
N ASN A 96 -6.84 7.00 5.12
CA ASN A 96 -8.01 6.43 5.79
C ASN A 96 -7.70 6.09 7.26
N GLN A 97 -6.47 5.62 7.48
CA GLN A 97 -5.92 5.32 8.79
C GLN A 97 -4.46 5.78 8.83
N LEU A 98 -4.07 6.44 9.93
CA LEU A 98 -2.69 6.88 10.14
C LEU A 98 -1.80 5.68 10.49
N PHE A 99 -0.54 5.72 10.02
CA PHE A 99 0.49 4.72 10.34
C PHE A 99 0.16 3.28 9.88
N VAL A 100 -0.56 3.15 8.76
CA VAL A 100 -0.87 1.86 8.13
C VAL A 100 -0.60 1.96 6.62
N ASP A 101 0.07 0.95 6.09
CA ASP A 101 0.31 0.84 4.65
C ASP A 101 -1.00 0.71 3.88
N GLN A 102 -1.16 1.54 2.86
CA GLN A 102 -2.36 1.58 2.02
C GLN A 102 -2.02 2.00 0.59
N VAL A 103 -2.80 1.49 -0.36
CA VAL A 103 -2.75 1.87 -1.78
C VAL A 103 -4.13 2.39 -2.17
N ARG A 104 -4.17 3.52 -2.89
CA ARG A 104 -5.41 4.13 -3.36
C ARG A 104 -5.32 4.50 -4.83
N VAL A 105 -6.43 4.29 -5.52
CA VAL A 105 -6.61 4.61 -6.94
C VAL A 105 -7.92 5.38 -7.05
N PHE A 106 -7.86 6.57 -7.64
CA PHE A 106 -9.03 7.44 -7.85
C PHE A 106 -8.81 8.28 -9.10
N GLU A 107 -9.91 8.76 -9.69
CA GLU A 107 -9.84 9.70 -10.81
C GLU A 107 -9.34 11.05 -10.31
N MET A 108 -8.32 11.58 -10.97
CA MET A 108 -7.73 12.85 -10.57
C MET A 108 -8.71 13.99 -10.85
N PRO A 109 -9.04 14.82 -9.84
CA PRO A 109 -10.05 15.87 -10.02
C PRO A 109 -9.67 16.86 -11.13
N GLY A 110 -10.59 17.09 -12.06
CA GLY A 110 -10.39 18.03 -13.16
C GLY A 110 -9.40 17.58 -14.24
N SER A 111 -8.93 16.33 -14.23
CA SER A 111 -8.08 15.78 -15.30
C SER A 111 -8.86 15.19 -16.47
N SER A 112 -10.18 15.06 -16.35
CA SER A 112 -11.03 14.42 -17.36
C SER A 112 -11.06 15.25 -18.65
N GLN A 113 -10.80 14.60 -19.80
CA GLN A 113 -10.80 15.23 -21.11
C GLN A 113 -11.51 14.35 -22.13
N ILE A 114 -12.28 14.97 -23.03
CA ILE A 114 -12.87 14.26 -24.17
C ILE A 114 -11.89 14.33 -25.33
N ASN A 115 -11.38 13.17 -25.73
CA ASN A 115 -10.55 13.01 -26.92
C ASN A 115 -11.20 12.01 -27.88
N PRO A 116 -10.89 12.09 -29.19
CA PRO A 116 -11.28 11.05 -30.14
C PRO A 116 -10.80 9.68 -29.65
N CYS A 117 -11.65 8.67 -29.74
CA CYS A 117 -11.27 7.32 -29.33
C CYS A 117 -10.07 6.84 -30.16
N SER A 118 -8.99 6.42 -29.50
CA SER A 118 -7.77 5.93 -30.16
C SER A 118 -7.98 4.66 -30.97
N ALA A 119 -9.03 3.87 -30.67
CA ALA A 119 -9.33 2.63 -31.36
C ALA A 119 -10.18 2.82 -32.63
N CYS A 120 -11.18 3.71 -32.60
CA CYS A 120 -12.11 3.92 -33.72
C CYS A 120 -12.04 5.32 -34.35
N ASN A 121 -11.13 6.19 -33.89
CA ASN A 121 -11.01 7.57 -34.36
C ASN A 121 -12.35 8.32 -34.46
N SER A 122 -13.21 8.15 -33.45
CA SER A 122 -14.58 8.71 -33.40
C SER A 122 -15.60 8.20 -34.43
N GLU A 123 -15.29 7.14 -35.18
CA GLU A 123 -16.22 6.52 -36.15
C GLU A 123 -17.26 5.59 -35.48
N GLY A 124 -17.04 5.20 -34.22
CA GLY A 124 -17.92 4.29 -33.48
C GLY A 124 -17.88 2.83 -33.95
N THR A 125 -17.06 2.51 -34.96
CA THR A 125 -16.82 1.14 -35.44
C THR A 125 -15.33 0.91 -35.64
N ILE A 126 -14.87 -0.33 -35.44
CA ILE A 126 -13.49 -0.72 -35.71
C ILE A 126 -13.47 -1.50 -37.02
N HIS A 127 -12.76 -0.99 -38.01
CA HIS A 127 -12.62 -1.64 -39.29
C HIS A 127 -11.61 -2.80 -39.22
N CYS A 128 -11.90 -3.88 -39.95
CA CYS A 128 -10.95 -4.98 -40.11
C CYS A 128 -9.65 -4.46 -40.72
N PHE A 129 -8.51 -4.83 -40.13
CA PHE A 129 -7.19 -4.38 -40.59
C PHE A 129 -6.91 -4.75 -42.06
N HIS A 130 -7.43 -5.90 -42.51
CA HIS A 130 -7.21 -6.38 -43.88
C HIS A 130 -8.12 -5.68 -44.90
N CYS A 131 -9.45 -5.77 -44.72
CA CYS A 131 -10.39 -5.25 -45.72
C CYS A 131 -10.83 -3.80 -45.48
N ARG A 132 -10.38 -3.16 -44.39
CA ARG A 132 -10.76 -1.79 -43.99
C ARG A 132 -12.26 -1.52 -44.00
N GLY A 133 -13.06 -2.54 -43.67
CA GLY A 133 -14.53 -2.46 -43.65
C GLY A 133 -15.23 -2.70 -45.00
N TYR A 134 -14.51 -2.92 -46.09
CA TYR A 134 -15.08 -3.18 -47.42
C TYR A 134 -15.53 -4.64 -47.64
N GLY A 135 -15.21 -5.55 -46.71
CA GLY A 135 -15.52 -6.99 -46.84
C GLY A 135 -14.70 -7.74 -47.91
N THR A 136 -13.91 -7.02 -48.70
CA THR A 136 -13.02 -7.54 -49.74
C THR A 136 -11.69 -6.77 -49.68
N ASP A 137 -10.58 -7.42 -50.05
CA ASP A 137 -9.27 -6.78 -50.14
C ASP A 137 -8.90 -6.57 -51.62
N LYS A 138 -8.27 -5.44 -51.94
CA LYS A 138 -7.89 -5.15 -53.33
C LYS A 138 -6.71 -6.02 -53.70
N CYS A 139 -6.84 -6.77 -54.79
CA CYS A 139 -5.73 -7.50 -55.34
C CYS A 139 -4.65 -6.50 -55.79
N SER A 140 -3.41 -6.68 -55.37
CA SER A 140 -2.29 -5.84 -55.79
C SER A 140 -1.96 -5.98 -57.29
N PHE A 141 -2.54 -6.98 -57.96
CA PHE A 141 -2.24 -7.33 -59.35
C PHE A 141 -3.37 -7.07 -60.35
N CYS A 142 -4.62 -6.86 -59.91
CA CYS A 142 -5.76 -6.60 -60.82
C CYS A 142 -6.77 -5.62 -60.23
#